data_AF-X6ND52-F1
#
_entry.id   AF-X6ND52-F1
#
_cell.length_a   1.000
_cell.length_b   1.000
_cell.length_c   1.000
_cell.angle_alpha   90.00
_cell.angle_beta   90.00
_cell.angle_gamma   90.00
#
_symmetry.space_group_name_H-M   'P 1'
#
loop_
_entity.id
_entity.type
_entity.pdbx_description
1 polymer ?
#
loop_
_entity_poly.entity_id
_entity_poly.type
_entity_poly.pdbx_seq_one_letter_code
_entity_poly.pdbx_strand_id
1 'polypeptide(L)'
;MSQNVVGNEEEKKEEKKEDPGEEEKKEEVKEEELISEGINEMEIIRDEIKKKQPLVSDPKPLSELLNEFKDHSNYQRQIQWLISDKKHATYRQLRADGNCFYRAFLLGLFETIETTKSEKLLQAVTKSVLSSCDRLLQFGYEQFAIGEFYEAFMDELGFYQSKLTDPDIEVTGGIGVTAVQRLGHDTH
;
A
#
# COMPACT_ATOMS: atom_id res chain seq x y z
N MET A 1 -26.15 55.05 -71.41
CA MET A 1 -26.70 54.40 -70.20
C MET A 1 -25.53 53.71 -69.52
N SER A 2 -25.09 53.95 -68.29
CA SER A 2 -25.44 54.84 -67.17
C SER A 2 -24.18 54.81 -66.25
N GLN A 3 -23.68 55.96 -65.76
CA GLN A 3 -23.71 56.39 -64.34
C GLN A 3 -23.32 55.33 -63.28
N ASN A 4 -22.22 55.58 -62.56
CA ASN A 4 -22.09 55.98 -61.13
C ASN A 4 -22.38 54.86 -60.09
N VAL A 5 -21.37 54.39 -59.34
CA VAL A 5 -20.93 54.77 -57.96
C VAL A 5 -21.93 54.39 -56.86
N VAL A 6 -21.44 53.65 -55.86
CA VAL A 6 -21.65 53.66 -54.37
C VAL A 6 -21.36 52.21 -53.93
N GLY A 7 -20.25 51.89 -53.25
CA GLY A 7 -19.97 52.21 -51.85
C GLY A 7 -20.68 51.19 -50.96
N ASN A 8 -19.96 50.20 -50.41
CA ASN A 8 -20.51 49.40 -49.32
C ASN A 8 -19.44 49.07 -48.28
N GLU A 9 -19.88 49.21 -47.04
CA GLU A 9 -19.13 49.53 -45.83
C GLU A 9 -18.25 48.39 -45.29
N GLU A 10 -17.19 48.79 -44.59
CA GLU A 10 -16.33 47.94 -43.77
C GLU A 10 -17.13 47.32 -42.60
N GLU A 11 -17.18 45.99 -42.52
CA GLU A 11 -17.48 45.28 -41.27
C GLU A 11 -16.16 44.70 -40.73
N LYS A 12 -15.56 45.44 -39.79
CA LYS A 12 -14.32 45.08 -39.10
C LYS A 12 -14.64 44.00 -38.06
N LYS A 13 -14.46 42.72 -38.42
CA LYS A 13 -14.40 41.63 -37.43
C LYS A 13 -13.11 41.79 -36.63
N GLU A 14 -13.22 42.25 -35.39
CA GLU A 14 -12.15 42.14 -34.39
C GLU A 14 -11.93 40.65 -34.08
N GLU A 15 -10.88 40.06 -34.66
CA GLU A 15 -10.28 38.84 -34.15
C GLU A 15 -9.66 39.16 -32.78
N LYS A 16 -10.33 38.75 -31.71
CA LYS A 16 -9.69 38.57 -30.40
C LYS A 16 -8.61 37.52 -30.57
N LYS A 17 -7.36 37.93 -30.76
CA LYS A 17 -6.21 37.06 -30.56
C LYS A 17 -6.07 36.87 -29.06
N GLU A 18 -6.46 35.69 -28.57
CA GLU A 18 -6.14 35.27 -27.20
C GLU A 18 -4.60 35.24 -27.08
N ASP A 19 -4.09 35.81 -25.99
CA ASP A 19 -2.66 35.87 -25.71
C ASP A 19 -2.19 34.44 -25.39
N PRO A 20 -1.19 33.87 -26.10
CA PRO A 20 -0.74 32.51 -25.88
C PRO A 20 -0.34 32.21 -24.42
N GLY A 21 0.06 33.21 -23.64
CA GLY A 21 0.32 33.07 -22.20
C GLY A 21 -0.92 32.94 -21.31
N GLU A 22 -2.12 33.27 -21.80
CA GLU A 22 -3.40 33.06 -21.09
C GLU A 22 -3.98 31.67 -21.37
N GLU A 23 -3.74 31.09 -22.56
CA GLU A 23 -4.11 29.70 -22.87
C GLU A 23 -3.27 28.70 -22.06
N GLU A 24 -1.94 28.87 -22.03
CA GLU A 24 -1.04 27.99 -21.24
C GLU A 24 -1.40 27.99 -19.74
N LYS A 25 -1.72 29.16 -19.17
CA LYS A 25 -2.16 29.25 -17.76
C LYS A 25 -3.53 28.63 -17.51
N LYS A 26 -4.47 28.72 -18.47
CA LYS A 26 -5.78 28.06 -18.35
C LYS A 26 -5.65 26.54 -18.45
N GLU A 27 -4.74 26.05 -19.28
CA GLU A 27 -4.42 24.62 -19.38
C GLU A 27 -3.77 24.10 -18.10
N GLU A 28 -2.79 24.82 -17.56
CA GLU A 28 -2.09 24.48 -16.31
C GLU A 28 -3.05 24.44 -15.12
N VAL A 29 -3.93 25.44 -14.97
CA VAL A 29 -4.96 25.47 -13.92
C VAL A 29 -5.95 24.30 -14.06
N LYS A 30 -6.31 23.92 -15.30
CA LYS A 30 -7.22 22.81 -15.56
C LYS A 30 -6.56 21.44 -15.29
N GLU A 31 -5.27 21.32 -15.56
CA GLU A 31 -4.49 20.13 -15.22
C GLU A 31 -4.35 19.96 -13.71
N GLU A 32 -4.05 21.05 -12.98
CA GLU A 32 -4.03 21.04 -11.51
C GLU A 32 -5.37 20.65 -10.89
N GLU A 33 -6.49 21.17 -11.43
CA GLU A 33 -7.84 20.83 -10.98
C GLU A 33 -8.12 19.33 -11.18
N LEU A 34 -7.82 18.78 -12.36
CA LEU A 34 -7.95 17.34 -12.66
C LEU A 34 -7.09 16.46 -11.75
N ILE A 35 -5.85 16.87 -11.43
CA ILE A 35 -4.99 16.15 -10.50
C ILE A 35 -5.60 16.16 -9.09
N SER A 36 -6.12 17.32 -8.66
CA SER A 36 -6.74 17.47 -7.34
C SER A 36 -7.99 16.61 -7.19
N GLU A 37 -8.83 16.55 -8.22
CA GLU A 37 -10.02 15.68 -8.26
C GLU A 37 -9.62 14.21 -8.16
N GLY A 38 -8.61 13.78 -8.94
CA GLY A 38 -8.10 12.41 -8.91
C GLY A 38 -7.51 12.01 -7.55
N ILE A 39 -6.81 12.92 -6.86
CA ILE A 39 -6.30 12.68 -5.50
C ILE A 39 -7.48 12.47 -4.53
N ASN A 40 -8.50 13.31 -4.58
CA ASN A 40 -9.68 13.22 -3.72
C ASN A 40 -10.44 11.90 -3.96
N GLU A 41 -10.65 11.50 -5.21
CA GLU A 41 -11.27 10.20 -5.52
C GLU A 41 -10.47 9.02 -4.96
N MET A 42 -9.13 9.04 -5.09
CA MET A 42 -8.27 8.00 -4.52
C MET A 42 -8.38 7.94 -2.99
N GLU A 43 -8.49 9.08 -2.31
CA GLU A 43 -8.67 9.13 -0.85
C GLU A 43 -10.01 8.52 -0.44
N ILE A 44 -11.10 8.88 -1.13
CA ILE A 44 -12.44 8.32 -0.88
C ILE A 44 -12.43 6.80 -1.03
N ILE A 45 -11.81 6.28 -2.11
CA ILE A 45 -11.70 4.84 -2.34
C ILE A 45 -10.89 4.16 -1.24
N ARG A 46 -9.74 4.72 -0.85
CA ARG A 46 -8.91 4.18 0.23
C ARG A 46 -9.66 4.14 1.56
N ASP A 47 -10.43 5.19 1.87
CA ASP A 47 -11.24 5.26 3.09
C ASP A 47 -12.38 4.24 3.10
N GLU A 48 -13.02 4.00 1.95
CA GLU A 48 -14.01 2.94 1.83
C GLU A 48 -13.39 1.55 2.05
N ILE A 49 -12.20 1.30 1.47
CA ILE A 49 -11.48 0.04 1.65
C ILE A 49 -11.09 -0.13 3.13
N LYS A 50 -10.58 0.92 3.76
CA LYS A 50 -10.20 0.94 5.18
C LYS A 50 -11.37 0.58 6.10
N LYS A 51 -12.57 1.11 5.82
CA LYS A 51 -13.81 0.79 6.55
C LYS A 51 -14.28 -0.65 6.36
N LYS A 52 -14.05 -1.24 5.18
CA LYS A 52 -14.54 -2.58 4.81
C LYS A 52 -13.56 -3.71 5.17
N GLN A 53 -12.26 -3.43 5.19
CA GLN A 53 -11.21 -4.43 5.32
C GLN A 53 -10.23 -4.08 6.44
N PRO A 54 -9.95 -4.98 7.40
CA PRO A 54 -8.85 -4.80 8.35
C PRO A 54 -7.50 -4.85 7.61
N LEU A 55 -6.43 -4.39 8.25
CA LEU A 55 -5.07 -4.50 7.67
C LEU A 55 -4.73 -5.96 7.38
N VAL A 56 -4.99 -6.85 8.33
CA VAL A 56 -4.84 -8.30 8.23
C VAL A 56 -6.08 -8.95 8.86
N SER A 57 -6.69 -9.91 8.18
CA SER A 57 -7.81 -10.67 8.75
C SER A 57 -7.33 -11.76 9.71
N ASP A 58 -8.26 -12.25 10.52
CA ASP A 58 -8.10 -13.55 11.18
C ASP A 58 -7.90 -14.67 10.14
N PRO A 59 -7.26 -15.79 10.53
CA PRO A 59 -7.11 -16.94 9.65
C PRO A 59 -8.48 -17.50 9.29
N LYS A 60 -8.75 -17.61 7.99
CA LYS A 60 -9.98 -18.16 7.42
C LYS A 60 -9.71 -19.53 6.79
N PRO A 61 -10.65 -20.47 6.86
CA PRO A 61 -10.52 -21.74 6.15
C PRO A 61 -10.61 -21.54 4.64
N LEU A 62 -9.81 -22.30 3.87
CA LEU A 62 -9.80 -22.22 2.40
C LEU A 62 -11.16 -22.51 1.74
N SER A 63 -12.11 -23.12 2.47
CA SER A 63 -13.48 -23.32 2.00
C SER A 63 -14.24 -22.00 1.81
N GLU A 64 -13.90 -20.93 2.53
CA GLU A 64 -14.51 -19.61 2.30
C GLU A 64 -14.19 -19.07 0.90
N LEU A 65 -12.99 -19.32 0.38
CA LEU A 65 -12.62 -18.95 -0.99
C LEU A 65 -13.49 -19.67 -2.04
N LEU A 66 -13.87 -20.94 -1.79
CA LEU A 66 -14.77 -21.65 -2.72
C LEU A 66 -16.14 -20.97 -2.81
N ASN A 67 -16.65 -20.47 -1.69
CA ASN A 67 -17.91 -19.75 -1.65
C ASN A 67 -17.81 -18.38 -2.33
N GLU A 68 -16.69 -17.68 -2.14
CA GLU A 68 -16.40 -16.38 -2.79
C GLU A 68 -16.35 -16.53 -4.32
N PHE A 69 -15.70 -17.58 -4.82
CA PHE A 69 -15.55 -17.85 -6.25
C PHE A 69 -16.56 -18.86 -6.79
N LYS A 70 -17.75 -18.97 -6.18
CA LYS A 70 -18.78 -19.97 -6.55
C LYS A 70 -19.21 -19.91 -8.03
N ASP A 71 -19.17 -18.72 -8.63
CA ASP A 71 -19.60 -18.48 -10.01
C ASP A 71 -18.43 -18.58 -11.02
N HIS A 72 -17.22 -18.90 -10.55
CA HIS A 72 -16.00 -18.89 -11.35
C HIS A 72 -15.28 -20.26 -11.36
N SER A 73 -15.69 -21.13 -12.29
CA SER A 73 -15.22 -22.53 -12.38
C SER A 73 -13.69 -22.70 -12.48
N ASN A 74 -13.00 -21.76 -13.14
CA ASN A 74 -11.53 -21.78 -13.25
C ASN A 74 -10.82 -21.53 -11.90
N TYR A 75 -11.36 -20.64 -11.07
CA TYR A 75 -10.82 -20.37 -9.74
C TYR A 75 -11.16 -21.51 -8.78
N GLN A 76 -12.37 -22.08 -8.85
CA GLN A 76 -12.75 -23.23 -8.03
C GLN A 76 -11.79 -24.41 -8.19
N ARG A 77 -11.40 -24.74 -9.42
CA ARG A 77 -10.46 -25.84 -9.68
C ARG A 77 -9.12 -25.59 -8.98
N GLN A 78 -8.60 -24.37 -9.05
CA GLN A 78 -7.33 -24.00 -8.42
C GLN A 78 -7.44 -24.03 -6.89
N ILE A 79 -8.54 -23.53 -6.33
CA ILE A 79 -8.80 -23.54 -4.88
C ILE A 79 -8.97 -24.97 -4.37
N GLN A 80 -9.68 -25.84 -5.10
CA GLN A 80 -9.81 -27.26 -4.75
C GLN A 80 -8.46 -27.98 -4.74
N TRP A 81 -7.59 -27.66 -5.71
CA TRP A 81 -6.23 -28.19 -5.73
C TRP A 81 -5.42 -27.70 -4.52
N LEU A 82 -5.51 -26.40 -4.18
CA LEU A 82 -4.85 -25.81 -3.01
C LEU A 82 -5.28 -26.49 -1.70
N ILE A 83 -6.58 -26.76 -1.55
CA ILE A 83 -7.14 -27.50 -0.40
C ILE A 83 -6.60 -28.94 -0.36
N SER A 84 -6.52 -29.60 -1.52
CA SER A 84 -6.09 -31.00 -1.63
C SER A 84 -4.60 -31.21 -1.39
N ASP A 85 -3.77 -30.20 -1.67
CA ASP A 85 -2.31 -30.24 -1.46
C ASP A 85 -1.94 -30.31 0.03
N LYS A 86 -2.86 -29.96 0.95
CA LYS A 86 -2.70 -29.99 2.41
C LYS A 86 -1.51 -29.21 2.99
N LYS A 87 -0.76 -28.49 2.15
CA LYS A 87 0.31 -27.58 2.58
C LYS A 87 -0.22 -26.33 3.24
N HIS A 88 -1.45 -25.94 2.91
CA HIS A 88 -2.12 -24.75 3.43
C HIS A 88 -3.43 -25.15 4.10
N ALA A 89 -3.58 -24.79 5.37
CA ALA A 89 -4.82 -25.04 6.13
C ALA A 89 -5.76 -23.83 6.11
N THR A 90 -5.19 -22.64 6.17
CA THR A 90 -5.91 -21.37 6.28
C THR A 90 -5.26 -20.31 5.38
N TYR A 91 -5.97 -19.21 5.18
CA TYR A 91 -5.45 -18.00 4.55
C TYR A 91 -5.84 -16.77 5.37
N ARG A 92 -5.14 -15.65 5.18
CA ARG A 92 -5.51 -14.35 5.72
C ARG A 92 -5.74 -13.39 4.56
N GLN A 93 -6.78 -12.57 4.65
CA GLN A 93 -7.02 -11.47 3.72
C GLN A 93 -6.24 -10.25 4.20
N LEU A 94 -5.68 -9.50 3.25
CA LEU A 94 -4.93 -8.28 3.50
C LEU A 94 -5.66 -7.11 2.84
N ARG A 95 -5.65 -5.95 3.49
CA ARG A 95 -6.24 -4.73 2.93
C ARG A 95 -5.63 -4.41 1.56
N ALA A 96 -6.48 -4.14 0.57
CA ALA A 96 -6.07 -3.80 -0.79
C ALA A 96 -5.69 -2.30 -0.92
N ASP A 97 -4.65 -1.85 -0.22
CA ASP A 97 -4.23 -0.44 -0.12
C ASP A 97 -2.86 -0.14 -0.77
N GLY A 98 -2.39 -1.02 -1.65
CA GLY A 98 -1.07 -0.90 -2.31
C GLY A 98 0.11 -1.38 -1.44
N ASN A 99 -0.08 -1.53 -0.13
CA ASN A 99 0.94 -2.04 0.79
C ASN A 99 0.80 -3.55 1.07
N CYS A 100 -0.16 -4.22 0.43
CA CYS A 100 -0.50 -5.62 0.72
C CYS A 100 0.67 -6.60 0.53
N PHE A 101 1.57 -6.36 -0.45
CA PHE A 101 2.76 -7.20 -0.63
C PHE A 101 3.72 -7.11 0.55
N TYR A 102 4.11 -5.89 0.94
CA TYR A 102 5.01 -5.67 2.08
C TYR A 102 4.40 -6.22 3.37
N ARG A 103 3.10 -6.03 3.54
CA ARG A 103 2.34 -6.58 4.68
C ARG A 103 2.35 -8.11 4.69
N ALA A 104 2.08 -8.76 3.55
CA ALA A 104 2.12 -10.21 3.41
C ALA A 104 3.50 -10.77 3.74
N PHE A 105 4.55 -10.12 3.21
CA PHE A 105 5.93 -10.53 3.40
C PHE A 105 6.34 -10.46 4.86
N LEU A 106 6.12 -9.32 5.52
CA LEU A 106 6.47 -9.14 6.93
C LEU A 106 5.67 -10.07 7.84
N LEU A 107 4.37 -10.22 7.59
CA LEU A 107 3.54 -11.15 8.35
C LEU A 107 4.05 -12.59 8.24
N GLY A 108 4.30 -13.07 7.02
CA GLY A 108 4.84 -14.41 6.79
C GLY A 108 6.23 -14.62 7.38
N LEU A 109 7.08 -13.59 7.35
CA LEU A 109 8.41 -13.61 7.96
C LEU A 109 8.30 -13.83 9.48
N PHE A 110 7.50 -13.01 10.16
CA PHE A 110 7.32 -13.09 11.60
C PHE A 110 6.56 -14.35 12.04
N GLU A 111 5.50 -14.76 11.33
CA GLU A 111 4.81 -16.03 11.58
C GLU A 111 5.77 -17.23 11.44
N THR A 112 6.70 -17.19 10.47
CA THR A 112 7.72 -18.23 10.30
C THR A 112 8.68 -18.25 11.48
N ILE A 113 9.16 -17.09 11.93
CA ILE A 113 10.03 -16.98 13.13
C ILE A 113 9.30 -17.51 14.37
N GLU A 114 8.04 -17.15 14.57
CA GLU A 114 7.22 -17.61 15.70
C GLU A 114 6.99 -19.11 15.69
N THR A 115 6.67 -19.68 14.52
CA THR A 115 6.29 -21.09 14.38
C THR A 115 7.52 -21.99 14.45
N THR A 116 8.62 -21.59 13.81
CA THR A 116 9.85 -22.40 13.74
C THR A 116 10.81 -22.14 14.90
N LYS A 117 10.60 -21.06 15.66
CA LYS A 117 11.53 -20.57 16.69
C LYS A 117 12.97 -20.44 16.18
N SER A 118 13.13 -20.08 14.90
CA SER A 118 14.43 -20.09 14.24
C SER A 118 15.26 -18.86 14.59
N GLU A 119 16.16 -19.00 15.57
CA GLU A 119 17.17 -17.98 15.88
C GLU A 119 18.04 -17.65 14.67
N LYS A 120 18.40 -18.65 13.86
CA LYS A 120 19.20 -18.46 12.65
C LYS A 120 18.53 -17.53 11.64
N LEU A 121 17.22 -17.70 11.41
CA LEU A 121 16.46 -16.82 10.51
C LEU A 121 16.41 -15.40 11.07
N LEU A 122 16.09 -15.26 12.35
CA LEU A 122 16.02 -13.96 13.02
C LEU A 122 17.37 -13.21 12.99
N GLN A 123 18.48 -13.91 13.27
CA GLN A 123 19.83 -13.35 13.16
C GLN A 123 20.17 -12.92 11.73
N ALA A 124 19.82 -13.73 10.74
CA ALA A 124 20.06 -13.40 9.33
C ALA A 124 19.31 -12.13 8.92
N VAL A 125 18.02 -12.02 9.25
CA VAL A 125 17.20 -10.83 9.00
C VAL A 125 17.79 -9.62 9.71
N THR A 126 18.10 -9.74 11.01
CA THR A 126 18.67 -8.65 11.81
C THR A 126 19.95 -8.12 11.18
N LYS A 127 20.85 -9.00 10.75
CA LYS A 127 22.09 -8.60 10.07
C LYS A 127 21.81 -7.89 8.73
N SER A 128 20.84 -8.35 7.95
CA SER A 128 20.45 -7.72 6.70
C SER A 128 19.92 -6.29 6.92
N VAL A 129 19.12 -6.08 7.96
CA VAL A 129 18.55 -4.77 8.33
C VAL A 129 19.61 -3.81 8.85
N LEU A 130 20.47 -4.27 9.77
CA LEU A 130 21.60 -3.47 10.26
C LEU A 130 22.42 -2.90 9.10
N SER A 131 22.76 -3.75 8.12
CA SER A 131 23.50 -3.30 6.94
C SER A 131 22.69 -2.48 5.94
N SER A 132 21.35 -2.45 6.01
CA SER A 132 20.54 -1.68 5.07
C SER A 132 20.52 -0.19 5.38
N CYS A 133 20.55 0.20 6.66
CA CYS A 133 20.56 1.61 7.05
C CYS A 133 21.80 2.33 6.49
N ASP A 134 22.99 1.79 6.77
CA ASP A 134 24.26 2.33 6.25
C ASP A 134 24.27 2.44 4.72
N ARG A 135 23.71 1.43 4.03
CA ARG A 135 23.60 1.46 2.56
C ARG A 135 22.68 2.58 2.08
N LEU A 136 21.53 2.78 2.72
CA LEU A 136 20.61 3.86 2.34
C LEU A 136 21.26 5.23 2.53
N LEU A 137 21.99 5.45 3.62
CA LEU A 137 22.76 6.67 3.83
C LEU A 137 23.81 6.89 2.75
N GLN A 138 24.53 5.83 2.35
CA GLN A 138 25.51 5.90 1.26
C GLN A 138 24.87 6.23 -0.10
N PHE A 139 23.60 5.84 -0.31
CA PHE A 139 22.83 6.20 -1.50
C PHE A 139 22.20 7.60 -1.43
N GLY A 140 22.45 8.36 -0.35
CA GLY A 140 21.98 9.74 -0.21
C GLY A 140 20.62 9.89 0.44
N TYR A 141 20.08 8.83 1.06
CA TYR A 141 18.91 8.99 1.95
C TYR A 141 19.32 9.75 3.21
N GLU A 142 18.46 10.65 3.66
CA GLU A 142 18.70 11.44 4.85
C GLU A 142 18.36 10.64 6.11
N GLN A 143 19.27 10.63 7.09
CA GLN A 143 19.10 9.85 8.34
C GLN A 143 17.77 10.15 9.04
N PHE A 144 17.36 11.42 9.09
CA PHE A 144 16.12 11.80 9.76
C PHE A 144 14.87 11.26 9.04
N ALA A 145 14.94 11.03 7.72
CA ALA A 145 13.82 10.53 6.93
C ALA A 145 13.62 9.02 7.08
N ILE A 146 14.70 8.27 7.36
CA ILE A 146 14.66 6.80 7.46
C ILE A 146 14.81 6.27 8.89
N GLY A 147 15.30 7.10 9.83
CA GLY A 147 15.69 6.71 11.17
C GLY A 147 14.55 6.08 11.96
N GLU A 148 13.39 6.75 12.00
CA GLU A 148 12.22 6.26 12.76
C GLU A 148 11.72 4.90 12.24
N PHE A 149 11.68 4.71 10.92
CA PHE A 149 11.27 3.43 10.32
C PHE A 149 12.27 2.31 10.61
N TYR A 150 13.55 2.63 10.58
CA TYR A 150 14.62 1.69 10.89
C TYR A 150 14.58 1.27 12.36
N GLU A 151 14.46 2.23 13.27
CA GLU A 151 14.35 2.00 14.71
C GLU A 151 13.11 1.15 15.03
N ALA A 152 11.94 1.50 14.47
CA ALA A 152 10.72 0.72 14.65
C ALA A 152 10.87 -0.74 14.20
N PHE A 153 11.60 -1.00 13.10
CA PHE A 153 11.81 -2.37 12.64
C PHE A 153 12.84 -3.12 13.50
N MET A 154 13.88 -2.45 13.97
CA MET A 154 14.87 -3.02 14.88
C MET A 154 14.27 -3.36 16.24
N ASP A 155 13.38 -2.51 16.76
CA ASP A 155 12.64 -2.76 18.00
C ASP A 155 11.77 -4.01 17.86
N GLU A 156 11.09 -4.19 16.72
CA GLU A 156 10.30 -5.41 16.47
C GLU A 156 11.19 -6.66 16.44
N LEU A 157 12.35 -6.61 15.76
CA LEU A 157 13.29 -7.72 15.75
C LEU A 157 13.82 -8.02 17.16
N GLY A 158 14.12 -6.99 17.95
CA GLY A 158 14.53 -7.10 19.34
C GLY A 158 13.46 -7.78 20.20
N PHE A 159 12.19 -7.42 20.02
CA PHE A 159 11.07 -8.07 20.69
C PHE A 159 11.02 -9.58 20.37
N TYR A 160 11.19 -9.96 19.10
CA TYR A 160 11.24 -11.38 18.72
C TYR A 160 12.46 -12.10 19.31
N GLN A 161 13.61 -11.44 19.45
CA GLN A 161 14.80 -12.02 20.09
C GLN A 161 14.55 -12.30 21.57
N SER A 162 13.94 -11.34 22.28
CA SER A 162 13.54 -11.52 23.68
C SER A 162 12.53 -12.65 23.84
N LYS A 163 11.50 -12.70 22.99
CA LYS A 163 10.48 -13.76 22.99
C LYS A 163 11.02 -15.16 22.69
N LEU A 164 12.09 -15.30 21.90
CA LEU A 164 12.74 -16.60 21.70
C LEU A 164 13.57 -17.03 22.91
N THR A 165 14.15 -16.07 23.65
CA THR A 165 15.00 -16.35 24.82
C THR A 165 14.16 -16.64 26.08
N ASP A 166 13.06 -15.91 26.25
CA ASP A 166 12.10 -16.09 27.34
C ASP A 166 10.66 -16.00 26.77
N PRO A 167 9.94 -17.14 26.64
CA PRO A 167 8.59 -17.17 26.09
C PRO A 167 7.57 -16.38 26.92
N ASP A 168 7.79 -16.30 28.24
CA ASP A 168 6.85 -15.75 29.22
C ASP A 168 7.12 -14.27 29.52
N ILE A 169 8.08 -13.64 28.83
CA ILE A 169 8.34 -12.21 28.95
C ILE A 169 7.06 -11.40 28.60
N GLU A 170 6.45 -10.78 29.62
CA GLU A 170 5.50 -9.69 29.47
C GLU A 170 6.31 -8.39 29.31
N VAL A 171 6.55 -7.95 28.07
CA VAL A 171 7.30 -6.71 27.84
C VAL A 171 6.46 -5.53 28.29
N THR A 172 6.84 -4.93 29.41
CA THR A 172 6.28 -3.67 29.92
C THR A 172 6.86 -2.50 29.12
N GLY A 173 6.25 -2.18 27.98
CA GLY A 173 6.61 -1.01 27.18
C GLY A 173 6.38 -1.22 25.68
N GLY A 174 5.28 -0.69 25.16
CA GLY A 174 5.02 -0.48 23.73
C GLY A 174 4.63 -1.72 22.90
N ILE A 175 5.33 -2.84 23.06
CA ILE A 175 5.19 -4.03 22.20
C ILE A 175 4.73 -5.22 23.06
N GLY A 176 3.53 -5.12 23.65
CA GLY A 176 3.02 -6.16 24.56
C GLY A 176 2.56 -7.45 23.88
N VAL A 177 2.38 -7.41 22.56
CA VAL A 177 1.87 -8.51 21.72
C VAL A 177 2.63 -8.53 20.38
N THR A 178 2.70 -9.68 19.70
CA THR A 178 3.51 -9.84 18.48
C THR A 178 2.99 -9.02 17.30
N ALA A 179 3.81 -8.71 16.29
CA ALA A 179 3.35 -8.03 15.06
C ALA A 179 2.14 -8.73 14.43
N VAL A 180 2.13 -10.06 14.44
CA VAL A 180 1.01 -10.89 13.94
C VAL A 180 -0.28 -10.59 14.70
N GLN A 181 -0.19 -10.44 16.03
CA GLN A 181 -1.33 -10.14 16.90
C GLN A 181 -1.79 -8.69 16.73
N ARG A 182 -0.87 -7.71 16.67
CA ARG A 182 -1.22 -6.28 16.50
C ARG A 182 -1.99 -6.04 15.19
N LEU A 183 -1.49 -6.62 14.10
CA LEU A 183 -2.08 -6.43 12.77
C LEU A 183 -3.47 -7.06 12.61
N GLY A 184 -3.82 -8.05 13.44
CA GLY A 184 -5.16 -8.63 13.49
C GLY A 184 -6.18 -7.79 14.27
N HIS A 185 -5.74 -6.93 15.18
CA HIS A 185 -6.61 -6.09 16.02
C HIS A 185 -6.82 -4.67 15.51
N ASP A 186 -5.98 -4.20 14.57
CA ASP A 186 -6.09 -2.88 13.93
C ASP A 186 -7.33 -2.78 13.02
N THR A 187 -8.47 -2.55 13.67
CA THR A 187 -9.75 -2.19 13.07
C THR A 187 -9.94 -0.68 13.15
N HIS A 188 -9.06 0.05 12.46
CA HIS A 188 -9.24 1.48 12.19
C HIS A 188 -9.27 1.75 10.69
#